data_AF-A0A154QYC1-F1
#
_entry.id   AF-A0A154QYC1-F1
#
_cell.length_a   1.000
_cell.length_b   1.000
_cell.length_c   1.000
_cell.angle_alpha   90.00
_cell.angle_beta   90.00
_cell.angle_gamma   90.00
#
_symmetry.space_group_name_H-M   'P 1'
#
loop_
_entity.id
_entity.type
_entity.pdbx_description
1 polymer ?
#
loop_
_entity_poly.entity_id
_entity_poly.type
_entity_poly.pdbx_seq_one_letter_code
_entity_poly.pdbx_strand_id
1 'polypeptide(L)'
;MGSLATWLRVLLNPFAEHEPASAVGKAVAPPPVTQETWPSPPADAIALFLDFDGVLHRAENGSFERMPQLVTLMQRFPQLHIVLSTNWRLHARRLQLLDYFPDAIHERLIGVTPYLPSSWPPRRERECHAFAHRAGLTRYVALDDDASGYSEGCSFLVLTDRYVGLDDDAVSRVEARLVALGAIAADS
;
A
#
# COMPACT_ATOMS: atom_id res chain seq x y z
N MET A 1 14.54 29.72 -5.60
CA MET A 1 14.11 29.84 -4.18
C MET A 1 12.81 29.06 -4.04
N GLY A 2 12.87 27.81 -3.57
CA GLY A 2 11.68 26.96 -3.41
C GLY A 2 10.78 27.49 -2.29
N SER A 3 9.47 27.40 -2.49
CA SER A 3 8.46 27.78 -1.49
C SER A 3 8.64 26.97 -0.20
N LEU A 4 8.33 27.55 0.96
CA LEU A 4 8.28 26.84 2.25
C LEU A 4 7.38 25.58 2.18
N ALA A 5 6.31 25.65 1.38
CA ALA A 5 5.42 24.51 1.14
C ALA A 5 6.11 23.38 0.35
N THR A 6 7.00 23.72 -0.58
CA THR A 6 7.81 22.74 -1.32
C THR A 6 8.81 22.06 -0.39
N TRP A 7 9.47 22.81 0.50
CA TRP A 7 10.41 22.24 1.47
C TRP A 7 9.74 21.32 2.49
N LEU A 8 8.58 21.73 3.03
CA LEU A 8 7.80 20.88 3.95
C LEU A 8 7.30 19.60 3.26
N ARG A 9 6.88 19.69 1.99
CA ARG A 9 6.46 18.52 1.21
C ARG A 9 7.61 17.56 0.95
N VAL A 10 8.81 18.04 0.64
CA VAL A 10 10.01 17.18 0.47
C VAL A 10 10.44 16.53 1.78
N LEU A 11 10.26 17.21 2.92
CA LEU A 11 10.53 16.62 4.24
C LEU A 11 9.55 15.51 4.59
N LEU A 12 8.27 15.65 4.24
CA LEU A 12 7.21 14.70 4.59
C LEU A 12 7.05 13.57 3.58
N ASN A 13 7.27 13.86 2.29
CA ASN A 13 7.28 12.90 1.19
C ASN A 13 8.56 13.10 0.37
N PRO A 14 9.70 12.52 0.80
CA PRO A 14 10.96 12.63 0.08
C PRO A 14 10.96 11.90 -1.26
N PHE A 15 9.90 11.15 -1.57
CA PHE A 15 9.71 10.38 -2.81
C PHE A 15 8.64 11.01 -3.73
N ALA A 16 8.11 12.20 -3.38
CA ALA A 16 7.06 12.89 -4.13
C ALA A 16 7.50 13.32 -5.54
N GLU A 17 8.80 13.35 -5.79
CA GLU A 17 9.34 13.69 -7.08
C GLU A 17 9.98 12.46 -7.72
N HIS A 18 9.57 12.22 -8.98
CA HIS A 18 10.11 11.26 -9.95
C HIS A 18 9.36 9.93 -10.01
N GLU A 19 8.26 9.86 -10.77
CA GLU A 19 8.07 8.63 -11.55
C GLU A 19 9.25 8.53 -12.51
N PRO A 20 9.94 7.38 -12.63
CA PRO A 20 10.99 7.25 -13.61
C PRO A 20 10.39 7.53 -14.99
N ALA A 21 10.90 8.56 -15.66
CA ALA A 21 10.58 8.80 -17.06
C ALA A 21 10.74 7.47 -17.80
N SER A 22 9.71 7.08 -18.57
CA SER A 22 9.73 5.85 -19.36
C SER A 22 10.92 5.91 -20.32
N ALA A 23 12.05 5.36 -19.89
CA ALA A 23 13.22 5.23 -20.72
C ALA A 23 12.96 4.05 -21.65
N VAL A 24 12.31 4.34 -22.77
CA VAL A 24 12.13 3.39 -23.88
C VAL A 24 13.49 2.75 -24.17
N GLY A 25 13.61 1.44 -23.92
CA GLY A 25 14.74 0.63 -24.37
C GLY A 25 15.88 0.34 -23.37
N LYS A 26 15.81 0.76 -22.10
CA LYS A 26 16.71 0.24 -21.05
C LYS A 26 15.96 -0.62 -20.04
N ALA A 27 16.46 -1.82 -19.75
CA ALA A 27 15.96 -2.64 -18.66
C ALA A 27 16.11 -1.84 -17.35
N VAL A 28 14.99 -1.34 -16.82
CA VAL A 28 14.95 -0.69 -15.51
C VAL A 28 15.18 -1.78 -14.48
N ALA A 29 16.29 -1.71 -13.74
CA ALA A 29 16.55 -2.63 -12.64
C ALA A 29 15.38 -2.55 -11.63
N PRO A 30 14.94 -3.69 -11.06
CA PRO A 30 13.87 -3.66 -10.08
C PRO A 30 14.28 -2.79 -8.88
N PRO A 31 13.33 -2.07 -8.26
CA PRO A 31 13.61 -1.25 -7.08
C PRO A 31 14.26 -2.09 -5.97
N PRO A 32 15.27 -1.58 -5.24
CA PRO A 32 16.02 -2.39 -4.28
C PRO A 32 15.14 -3.06 -3.21
N VAL A 33 14.11 -2.37 -2.73
CA VAL A 33 13.19 -2.87 -1.71
C VAL A 33 12.39 -4.11 -2.15
N THR A 34 12.22 -4.32 -3.45
CA THR A 34 11.57 -5.55 -3.99
C THR A 34 12.45 -6.79 -3.85
N GLN A 35 13.74 -6.61 -3.56
CA GLN A 35 14.73 -7.67 -3.36
C GLN A 35 15.13 -7.84 -1.88
N GLU A 36 14.67 -6.95 -1.01
CA GLU A 36 14.96 -6.99 0.42
C GLU A 36 14.11 -8.06 1.13
N THR A 37 14.61 -8.58 2.26
CA THR A 37 13.93 -9.63 3.01
C THR A 37 12.74 -9.06 3.78
N TRP A 38 11.59 -9.75 3.69
CA TRP A 38 10.37 -9.44 4.42
C TRP A 38 9.91 -10.67 5.23
N PRO A 39 9.16 -10.46 6.34
CA PRO A 39 8.50 -11.55 7.05
C PRO A 39 7.65 -12.41 6.10
N SER A 40 7.68 -13.73 6.30
CA SER A 40 6.80 -14.63 5.55
C SER A 40 5.37 -14.50 6.07
N PRO A 41 4.34 -14.49 5.20
CA PRO A 41 2.96 -14.44 5.65
C PRO A 41 2.60 -15.71 6.44
N PRO A 42 1.86 -15.58 7.56
CA PRO A 42 1.22 -16.72 8.19
C PRO A 42 0.27 -17.45 7.24
N ALA A 43 0.01 -18.75 7.50
CA ALA A 43 -0.87 -19.57 6.65
C ALA A 43 -2.31 -19.02 6.57
N ASP A 44 -2.76 -18.35 7.63
CA ASP A 44 -4.07 -17.73 7.72
C ASP A 44 -4.03 -16.21 7.50
N ALA A 45 -2.98 -15.68 6.86
CA ALA A 45 -2.91 -14.27 6.51
C ALA A 45 -4.04 -13.86 5.55
N ILE A 46 -4.50 -12.62 5.72
CA ILE A 46 -5.29 -11.86 4.75
C ILE A 46 -4.48 -10.62 4.41
N ALA A 47 -4.13 -10.43 3.14
CA ALA A 47 -3.27 -9.31 2.76
C ALA A 47 -4.08 -8.04 2.42
N LEU A 48 -3.63 -6.90 2.93
CA LEU A 48 -4.02 -5.56 2.52
C LEU A 48 -2.93 -5.01 1.60
N PHE A 49 -3.23 -4.91 0.31
CA PHE A 49 -2.41 -4.14 -0.63
C PHE A 49 -2.67 -2.66 -0.38
N LEU A 50 -1.68 -1.95 0.14
CA LEU A 50 -1.85 -0.61 0.71
C LEU A 50 -1.09 0.45 -0.10
N ASP A 51 -1.81 1.42 -0.65
CA ASP A 51 -1.22 2.67 -1.14
C ASP A 51 -1.07 3.70 0.00
N PHE A 52 -0.32 4.78 -0.24
CA PHE A 52 -0.05 5.85 0.73
C PHE A 52 -0.76 7.15 0.35
N ASP A 53 -0.50 7.65 -0.85
CA ASP A 53 -1.00 8.93 -1.32
C ASP A 53 -2.51 8.81 -1.52
N GLY A 54 -3.29 9.71 -0.91
CA GLY A 54 -4.75 9.61 -0.92
C GLY A 54 -5.35 8.46 -0.11
N VAL A 55 -4.55 7.70 0.64
CA VAL A 55 -4.99 6.62 1.54
C VAL A 55 -4.60 6.90 2.99
N LEU A 56 -3.31 6.85 3.30
CA LEU A 56 -2.81 7.09 4.66
C LEU A 56 -2.72 8.58 4.98
N HIS A 57 -2.88 9.42 3.97
CA HIS A 57 -2.92 10.86 4.10
C HIS A 57 -3.60 11.51 2.89
N ARG A 58 -4.03 12.77 3.02
CA ARG A 58 -4.70 13.45 1.89
C ARG A 58 -3.69 13.76 0.79
N ALA A 59 -4.08 13.49 -0.44
CA ALA A 59 -3.24 13.74 -1.61
C ALA A 59 -1.81 13.23 -1.38
N GLU A 60 -0.79 14.00 -1.74
CA GLU A 60 0.62 13.66 -1.56
C GLU A 60 1.29 14.38 -0.37
N ASN A 61 0.53 14.70 0.69
CA ASN A 61 1.06 15.57 1.75
C ASN A 61 2.13 14.89 2.66
N GLY A 62 2.20 13.56 2.68
CA GLY A 62 3.17 12.79 3.46
C GLY A 62 3.00 12.81 4.99
N SER A 63 1.89 13.31 5.56
CA SER A 63 1.75 13.40 7.03
C SER A 63 1.28 12.13 7.73
N PHE A 64 0.80 11.13 6.98
CA PHE A 64 0.27 9.86 7.50
C PHE A 64 -0.82 10.06 8.58
N GLU A 65 -1.66 11.10 8.47
CA GLU A 65 -2.68 11.41 9.48
C GLU A 65 -3.75 10.32 9.64
N ARG A 66 -3.85 9.37 8.70
CA ARG A 66 -4.76 8.21 8.76
C ARG A 66 -4.11 6.94 9.29
N MET A 67 -2.85 7.00 9.74
CA MET A 67 -2.18 5.86 10.37
C MET A 67 -2.95 5.30 11.59
N PRO A 68 -3.55 6.12 12.48
CA PRO A 68 -4.34 5.58 13.60
C PRO A 68 -5.47 4.64 13.16
N GLN A 69 -6.19 4.96 12.07
CA GLN A 69 -7.26 4.14 11.51
C GLN A 69 -6.73 2.79 11.02
N LEU A 70 -5.59 2.78 10.33
CA LEU A 70 -4.94 1.54 9.91
C LEU A 70 -4.54 0.68 11.12
N VAL A 71 -3.94 1.29 12.15
CA VAL A 71 -3.54 0.59 13.37
C VAL A 71 -4.74 -0.03 14.08
N THR A 72 -5.83 0.71 14.24
CA THR A 72 -7.07 0.20 14.83
C THR A 72 -7.65 -0.97 14.01
N LEU A 73 -7.67 -0.85 12.68
CA LEU A 73 -8.11 -1.94 11.80
C LEU A 73 -7.24 -3.20 11.98
N MET A 74 -5.91 -3.03 12.03
CA MET A 74 -4.99 -4.15 12.24
C MET A 74 -5.16 -4.80 13.62
N GLN A 75 -5.35 -4.01 14.68
CA GLN A 75 -5.63 -4.52 16.02
C GLN A 75 -6.92 -5.35 16.04
N ARG A 76 -7.96 -4.85 15.38
CA ARG A 76 -9.24 -5.54 15.26
C ARG A 76 -9.15 -6.84 14.46
N PHE A 77 -8.31 -6.91 13.43
CA PHE A 77 -8.17 -8.12 12.60
C PHE A 77 -6.75 -8.65 12.66
N PRO A 78 -6.38 -9.54 13.61
CA PRO A 78 -5.02 -10.06 13.75
C PRO A 78 -4.46 -10.75 12.49
N GLN A 79 -5.34 -11.30 11.64
CA GLN A 79 -4.98 -11.95 10.39
C GLN A 79 -4.53 -10.97 9.28
N LEU A 80 -4.79 -9.67 9.45
CA LEU A 80 -4.48 -8.65 8.43
C LEU A 80 -2.97 -8.42 8.32
N HIS A 81 -2.39 -8.57 7.14
CA HIS A 81 -0.98 -8.30 6.89
C HIS A 81 -0.85 -7.30 5.74
N ILE A 82 0.12 -6.40 5.81
CA ILE A 82 0.28 -5.32 4.84
C ILE A 82 1.27 -5.75 3.76
N VAL A 83 0.86 -5.54 2.51
CA VAL A 83 1.77 -5.49 1.36
C VAL A 83 1.73 -4.08 0.81
N LEU A 84 2.87 -3.40 0.77
CA LEU A 84 2.92 -2.03 0.26
C LEU A 84 2.77 -2.04 -1.27
N SER A 85 1.64 -1.53 -1.72
CA SER A 85 1.36 -1.20 -3.12
C SER A 85 1.36 0.32 -3.19
N THR A 86 2.54 0.94 -3.11
CA THR A 86 2.74 2.39 -3.21
C THR A 86 3.86 2.69 -4.19
N ASN A 87 3.78 3.80 -4.93
CA ASN A 87 4.87 4.26 -5.78
C ASN A 87 6.14 4.62 -4.97
N TRP A 88 6.03 4.87 -3.65
CA TRP A 88 7.19 5.15 -2.80
C TRP A 88 8.19 3.99 -2.77
N ARG A 89 7.71 2.74 -2.95
CA ARG A 89 8.55 1.54 -3.05
C ARG A 89 9.51 1.57 -4.24
N LEU A 90 9.31 2.44 -5.22
CA LEU A 90 10.20 2.54 -6.38
C LEU A 90 11.54 3.20 -6.02
N HIS A 91 11.58 3.95 -4.92
CA HIS A 91 12.72 4.78 -4.53
C HIS A 91 13.16 4.58 -3.08
N ALA A 92 12.31 3.99 -2.23
CA ALA A 92 12.61 3.71 -0.83
C ALA A 92 13.31 2.36 -0.62
N ARG A 93 14.04 2.24 0.49
CA ARG A 93 14.52 0.98 1.10
C ARG A 93 13.50 0.46 2.10
N ARG A 94 13.60 -0.83 2.49
CA ARG A 94 12.68 -1.43 3.47
C ARG A 94 12.64 -0.62 4.77
N LEU A 95 13.80 -0.32 5.35
CA LEU A 95 13.87 0.41 6.62
C LEU A 95 13.20 1.79 6.53
N GLN A 96 13.42 2.51 5.42
CA GLN A 96 12.77 3.81 5.20
C GLN A 96 11.24 3.69 5.11
N LEU A 97 10.72 2.61 4.53
CA LEU A 97 9.28 2.36 4.52
C LEU A 97 8.75 2.00 5.91
N LEU A 98 9.52 1.25 6.71
CA LEU A 98 9.14 0.88 8.08
C LEU A 98 9.10 2.09 9.02
N ASP A 99 9.95 3.10 8.83
CA ASP A 99 10.02 4.30 9.67
C ASP A 99 8.69 5.08 9.73
N TYR A 100 7.79 4.88 8.75
CA TYR A 100 6.44 5.49 8.75
C TYR A 100 5.43 4.75 9.63
N PHE A 101 5.70 3.51 10.00
CA PHE A 101 4.79 2.66 10.78
C PHE A 101 5.27 2.54 12.22
N PRO A 102 4.35 2.42 13.20
CA PRO A 102 4.71 2.03 14.54
C PRO A 102 5.40 0.65 14.57
N ASP A 103 6.43 0.50 15.41
CA ASP A 103 7.20 -0.75 15.56
C ASP A 103 6.31 -1.99 15.77
N ALA A 104 5.20 -1.81 16.51
CA ALA A 104 4.25 -2.87 16.82
C ALA A 104 3.60 -3.55 15.60
N ILE A 105 3.62 -2.92 14.42
CA ILE A 105 3.06 -3.50 13.19
C ILE A 105 4.12 -3.87 12.15
N HIS A 106 5.41 -3.63 12.39
CA HIS A 106 6.49 -3.96 11.43
C HIS A 106 6.50 -5.42 11.01
N GLU A 107 6.28 -6.35 11.95
CA GLU A 107 6.20 -7.79 11.66
C GLU A 107 5.00 -8.17 10.78
N ARG A 108 3.99 -7.28 10.68
CA ARG A 108 2.82 -7.48 9.84
C ARG A 108 2.97 -6.84 8.45
N LEU A 109 4.06 -6.12 8.18
CA LEU A 109 4.43 -5.70 6.84
C LEU A 109 5.22 -6.83 6.19
N ILE A 110 4.58 -7.57 5.28
CA ILE A 110 5.09 -8.83 4.71
C ILE A 110 5.70 -8.66 3.31
N GLY A 111 5.74 -7.43 2.79
CA GLY A 111 6.37 -7.17 1.50
C GLY A 111 5.92 -5.89 0.81
N VAL A 112 6.43 -5.74 -0.41
CA VAL A 112 6.01 -4.72 -1.37
C VAL A 112 5.65 -5.40 -2.69
N THR A 113 4.71 -4.84 -3.44
CA THR A 113 4.38 -5.35 -4.77
C THR A 113 5.58 -5.22 -5.73
N PRO A 114 5.77 -6.13 -6.68
CA PRO A 114 6.84 -6.00 -7.67
C PRO A 114 6.65 -4.73 -8.53
N TYR A 115 7.72 -4.32 -9.20
CA TYR A 115 7.64 -3.34 -10.27
C TYR A 115 7.43 -4.07 -11.60
N LEU A 116 6.27 -3.84 -12.24
CA LEU A 116 6.00 -4.36 -13.58
C LEU A 116 6.18 -3.21 -14.59
N PRO A 117 7.19 -3.25 -15.49
CA PRO A 117 7.58 -2.11 -16.34
C PRO A 117 6.52 -1.60 -17.34
N SER A 118 5.41 -2.32 -17.51
CA SER A 118 4.32 -1.90 -18.38
C SER A 118 3.49 -0.80 -17.71
N SER A 119 3.39 0.37 -18.33
CA SER A 119 2.50 1.46 -17.89
C SER A 119 1.02 1.19 -18.18
N TRP A 120 0.70 0.18 -18.98
CA TRP A 120 -0.67 -0.13 -19.37
C TRP A 120 -1.54 -0.60 -18.20
N PRO A 121 -2.74 -0.04 -17.98
CA PRO A 121 -3.72 -0.57 -17.05
C PRO A 121 -4.06 -2.05 -17.35
N PRO A 122 -4.46 -2.85 -16.35
CA PRO A 122 -4.53 -2.50 -14.93
C PRO A 122 -3.19 -2.81 -14.22
N ARG A 123 -2.30 -1.82 -14.09
CA ARG A 123 -0.93 -2.04 -13.60
C ARG A 123 -0.90 -2.51 -12.14
N ARG A 124 -1.58 -1.78 -11.24
CA ARG A 124 -1.61 -2.08 -9.79
C ARG A 124 -2.23 -3.44 -9.53
N GLU A 125 -3.31 -3.77 -10.23
CA GLU A 125 -3.95 -5.08 -10.12
C GLU A 125 -2.98 -6.21 -10.49
N ARG A 126 -2.26 -6.11 -11.61
CA ARG A 126 -1.27 -7.14 -12.01
C ARG A 126 -0.13 -7.26 -10.99
N GLU A 127 0.32 -6.16 -10.42
CA GLU A 127 1.34 -6.14 -9.36
C GLU A 127 0.84 -6.86 -8.10
N CYS A 128 -0.40 -6.61 -7.68
CA CYS A 128 -1.04 -7.30 -6.56
C CYS A 128 -1.15 -8.81 -6.81
N HIS A 129 -1.68 -9.22 -7.97
CA HIS A 129 -1.79 -10.63 -8.35
C HIS A 129 -0.44 -11.34 -8.40
N ALA A 130 0.58 -10.68 -8.96
CA ALA A 130 1.94 -11.23 -9.03
C ALA A 130 2.53 -11.46 -7.63
N PHE A 131 2.34 -10.52 -6.70
CA PHE A 131 2.75 -10.70 -5.31
C PHE A 131 1.97 -11.83 -4.64
N ALA A 132 0.64 -11.81 -4.74
CA ALA A 132 -0.24 -12.80 -4.10
C ALA A 132 0.10 -14.23 -4.55
N HIS A 133 0.26 -14.43 -5.86
CA HIS A 133 0.65 -15.72 -6.43
C HIS A 133 2.00 -16.20 -5.89
N ARG A 134 3.02 -15.34 -5.89
CA ARG A 134 4.37 -15.68 -5.38
C ARG A 134 4.36 -16.03 -3.89
N ALA A 135 3.55 -15.34 -3.11
CA ALA A 135 3.45 -15.50 -1.66
C ALA A 135 2.44 -16.58 -1.22
N GLY A 136 1.71 -17.20 -2.16
CA GLY A 136 0.66 -18.18 -1.84
C GLY A 136 -0.57 -17.57 -1.14
N LEU A 137 -0.80 -16.26 -1.27
CA LEU A 137 -1.92 -15.56 -0.66
C LEU A 137 -3.19 -15.73 -1.51
N THR A 138 -4.25 -16.23 -0.89
CA THR A 138 -5.56 -16.45 -1.55
C THR A 138 -6.65 -15.48 -1.08
N ARG A 139 -6.39 -14.72 -0.01
CA ARG A 139 -7.33 -13.77 0.57
C ARG A 139 -6.66 -12.41 0.68
N TYR A 140 -7.18 -11.44 -0.06
CA TYR A 140 -6.61 -10.10 -0.07
C TYR A 140 -7.63 -9.04 -0.50
N VAL A 141 -7.34 -7.81 -0.11
CA VAL A 141 -8.06 -6.58 -0.46
C VAL A 141 -7.01 -5.51 -0.80
N ALA A 142 -7.32 -4.61 -1.73
CA ALA A 142 -6.53 -3.44 -2.04
C ALA A 142 -7.23 -2.18 -1.55
N LEU A 143 -6.46 -1.24 -1.01
CA LEU A 143 -6.91 0.07 -0.56
C LEU A 143 -6.06 1.13 -1.27
N ASP A 144 -6.72 1.90 -2.13
CA ASP A 144 -6.09 2.79 -3.11
C ASP A 144 -7.04 3.96 -3.42
N ASP A 145 -6.53 5.13 -3.79
CA ASP A 145 -7.36 6.27 -4.22
C ASP A 145 -7.57 6.29 -5.74
N ASP A 146 -6.72 5.60 -6.50
CA ASP A 146 -6.71 5.64 -7.97
C ASP A 146 -7.24 4.35 -8.60
N ALA A 147 -8.48 4.40 -9.08
CA ALA A 147 -9.11 3.32 -9.81
C ALA A 147 -8.41 2.96 -11.14
N SER A 148 -7.62 3.87 -11.74
CA SER A 148 -6.98 3.66 -13.05
C SER A 148 -5.93 2.53 -13.03
N GLY A 149 -5.43 2.19 -11.85
CA GLY A 149 -4.52 1.07 -11.64
C GLY A 149 -5.17 -0.31 -11.74
N TYR A 150 -6.51 -0.39 -11.80
CA TYR A 150 -7.29 -1.62 -11.65
C TYR A 150 -8.28 -1.81 -12.80
N SER A 151 -8.75 -3.03 -13.01
CA SER A 151 -9.82 -3.31 -13.97
C SER A 151 -11.13 -2.70 -13.51
N GLU A 152 -12.01 -2.37 -14.45
CA GLU A 152 -13.36 -1.94 -14.14
C GLU A 152 -14.07 -3.01 -13.29
N GLY A 153 -14.65 -2.60 -12.16
CA GLY A 153 -15.32 -3.52 -11.24
C GLY A 153 -14.39 -4.46 -10.46
N CYS A 154 -13.08 -4.16 -10.37
CA CYS A 154 -12.12 -4.95 -9.58
C CYS A 154 -12.65 -5.30 -8.19
N SER A 155 -12.90 -6.59 -7.95
CA SER A 155 -13.69 -7.06 -6.79
C SER A 155 -12.96 -6.94 -5.46
N PHE A 156 -11.63 -6.86 -5.47
CA PHE A 156 -10.81 -6.76 -4.27
C PHE A 156 -10.39 -5.32 -3.96
N LEU A 157 -10.76 -4.33 -4.78
CA LEU A 157 -10.42 -2.92 -4.56
C LEU A 157 -11.46 -2.23 -3.65
N VAL A 158 -10.97 -1.48 -2.67
CA VAL A 158 -11.72 -0.47 -1.91
C VAL A 158 -11.11 0.89 -2.21
N LEU A 159 -11.91 1.80 -2.77
CA LEU A 159 -11.48 3.15 -3.13
C LEU A 159 -11.63 4.12 -1.95
N THR A 160 -10.58 4.90 -1.67
CA THR A 160 -10.67 6.10 -0.82
C THR A 160 -10.99 7.33 -1.68
N ASP A 161 -11.48 8.39 -1.03
CA ASP A 161 -11.40 9.72 -1.64
C ASP A 161 -9.97 10.25 -1.43
N ARG A 162 -9.30 10.60 -2.52
CA ARG A 162 -7.93 11.12 -2.55
C ARG A 162 -7.66 12.25 -1.55
N TYR A 163 -8.62 13.15 -1.33
CA TYR A 163 -8.44 14.31 -0.47
C TYR A 163 -8.89 14.07 0.98
N VAL A 164 -9.39 12.85 1.26
CA VAL A 164 -9.86 12.45 2.59
C VAL A 164 -8.98 11.33 3.17
N GLY A 165 -8.66 10.30 2.40
CA GLY A 165 -7.92 9.11 2.85
C GLY A 165 -8.82 8.02 3.46
N LEU A 166 -8.22 7.20 4.31
CA LEU A 166 -8.88 6.15 5.10
C LEU A 166 -9.74 6.76 6.22
N ASP A 167 -10.93 7.25 5.85
CA ASP A 167 -11.96 7.69 6.78
C ASP A 167 -12.84 6.54 7.29
N ASP A 168 -13.84 6.86 8.11
CA ASP A 168 -14.70 5.85 8.76
C ASP A 168 -15.52 5.03 7.76
N ASP A 169 -15.90 5.62 6.62
CA ASP A 169 -16.59 4.90 5.54
C ASP A 169 -15.64 3.93 4.83
N ALA A 170 -14.44 4.38 4.45
CA ALA A 170 -13.42 3.52 3.87
C ALA A 170 -13.03 2.39 4.83
N VAL A 171 -12.86 2.67 6.12
CA VAL A 171 -12.64 1.65 7.16
C VAL A 171 -13.78 0.64 7.15
N SER A 172 -15.03 1.08 7.24
CA SER A 172 -16.20 0.19 7.24
C SER A 172 -16.25 -0.71 6.00
N ARG A 173 -15.91 -0.18 4.82
CA ARG A 173 -15.83 -0.96 3.58
C ARG A 173 -14.70 -1.98 3.60
N VAL A 174 -13.52 -1.64 4.13
CA VAL A 174 -12.43 -2.61 4.32
C VAL A 174 -12.85 -3.69 5.32
N GLU A 175 -13.43 -3.32 6.47
CA GLU A 175 -13.92 -4.28 7.47
C GLU A 175 -14.92 -5.28 6.85
N ALA A 176 -15.89 -4.79 6.07
CA ALA A 176 -16.86 -5.64 5.39
C ALA A 176 -16.18 -6.62 4.42
N ARG A 177 -15.13 -6.19 3.70
CA ARG A 177 -14.33 -7.08 2.84
C ARG A 177 -13.55 -8.12 3.64
N LEU A 178 -12.93 -7.72 4.75
CA LEU A 178 -12.20 -8.64 5.62
C LEU A 178 -13.14 -9.72 6.19
N VAL A 179 -14.32 -9.34 6.68
CA VAL A 179 -15.34 -10.29 7.15
C VAL A 179 -15.79 -11.22 6.03
N ALA A 180 -16.03 -10.70 4.82
CA ALA A 180 -16.40 -11.52 3.66
C ALA A 180 -15.29 -12.52 3.26
N LEU A 181 -14.02 -12.19 3.53
CA LEU A 181 -12.86 -13.06 3.36
C LEU A 181 -12.65 -14.04 4.54
N GLY A 182 -13.55 -14.02 5.53
CA GLY A 182 -13.49 -14.89 6.71
C GLY A 182 -12.50 -14.42 7.78
N ALA A 183 -12.17 -13.12 7.82
CA ALA A 183 -11.39 -12.55 8.90
C ALA A 183 -12.15 -12.64 10.23
N ILE A 184 -11.45 -13.02 11.30
CA ILE A 184 -12.00 -13.03 12.65
C ILE A 184 -11.60 -11.72 13.33
N ALA A 185 -12.59 -10.97 13.80
CA ALA A 185 -12.35 -9.80 14.63
C ALA A 185 -11.90 -10.25 16.03
N ALA A 186 -10.90 -9.60 16.59
CA ALA A 186 -10.57 -9.73 18.00
C ALA A 186 -11.74 -9.19 18.84
N ASP A 187 -12.13 -9.94 19.88
CA ASP A 187 -13.06 -9.45 20.87
C ASP A 187 -12.44 -8.23 21.59
N SER A 188 -13.23 -7.16 21.71
CA SER A 188 -12.83 -5.91 22.38
C SER A 188 -12.78 -6.06 23.89
#